data_AF-J3L522-F1
#
_entry.id   AF-J3L522-F1
#
_cell.length_a   1.000
_cell.length_b   1.000
_cell.length_c   1.000
_cell.angle_alpha   90.00
_cell.angle_beta   90.00
_cell.angle_gamma   90.00
#
_symmetry.space_group_name_H-M   'P 1'
#
loop_
_entity.id
_entity.type
_entity.pdbx_description
1 polymer ?
#
loop_
_entity_poly.entity_id
_entity_poly.type
_entity_poly.pdbx_seq_one_letter_code
_entity_poly.pdbx_strand_id
1 'polypeptide(L)' 'MGGDAAEVQDAGDLAYMRARFDRVVGSRDSESLYMLNPDGNNGPELSIFFIRI' A
#
# COMPACT_ATOMS: atom_id res chain seq x y z
N MET A 1 -0.61 -41.81 6.13
CA MET A 1 -0.05 -40.99 5.04
C MET A 1 -1.23 -40.18 4.49
N GLY A 2 -1.54 -38.95 4.92
CA GLY A 2 -0.71 -37.75 5.02
C GLY A 2 -0.55 -37.19 3.60
N GLY A 3 -1.09 -36.03 3.21
CA GLY A 3 -2.00 -35.07 3.80
C GLY A 3 -2.67 -34.31 2.63
N ASP A 4 -3.77 -33.62 2.90
CA ASP A 4 -4.46 -32.74 1.95
C ASP A 4 -3.43 -31.81 1.30
N ALA A 5 -3.20 -31.99 0.00
CA ALA A 5 -2.50 -31.01 -0.80
C ALA A 5 -3.45 -29.83 -0.95
N ALA A 6 -3.39 -28.92 0.02
CA ALA A 6 -4.05 -27.63 -0.08
C ALA A 6 -3.63 -27.01 -1.42
N GLU A 7 -4.58 -26.96 -2.35
CA GLU A 7 -4.44 -26.20 -3.59
C GLU A 7 -3.98 -24.80 -3.18
N VAL A 8 -2.74 -24.47 -3.52
CA VAL A 8 -2.29 -23.08 -3.51
C VAL A 8 -2.98 -22.46 -4.72
N GLN A 9 -4.24 -22.08 -4.50
CA GLN A 9 -5.00 -21.23 -5.40
C GLN A 9 -4.15 -19.99 -5.63
N ASP A 10 -3.72 -19.87 -6.88
CA ASP A 10 -2.96 -18.79 -7.50
C ASP A 10 -3.08 -17.48 -6.71
N ALA A 11 -2.12 -17.25 -5.81
CA ALA A 11 -2.02 -16.01 -5.05
C ALA A 11 -1.50 -14.95 -6.02
N GLY A 12 -2.38 -14.54 -6.95
CA GLY A 12 -2.05 -13.70 -8.09
C GLY A 12 -1.16 -12.54 -7.66
N ASP A 13 -0.03 -12.40 -8.35
CA ASP A 13 1.07 -11.44 -8.16
C ASP A 13 0.81 -10.34 -7.11
N LEU A 14 0.93 -10.70 -5.83
CA LEU A 14 0.78 -9.76 -4.72
C LEU A 14 2.07 -8.95 -4.57
N ALA A 15 2.05 -7.69 -5.02
CA ALA A 15 3.12 -6.75 -4.71
C ALA A 15 2.93 -6.16 -3.31
N TYR A 16 3.89 -6.39 -2.40
CA TYR A 16 3.93 -5.78 -1.07
C TYR A 16 5.05 -4.74 -0.98
N MET A 17 4.72 -3.54 -0.48
CA MET A 17 5.68 -2.49 -0.21
C MET A 17 5.45 -1.90 1.18
N ARG A 18 6.54 -1.69 1.93
CA ARG A 18 6.51 -1.07 3.26
C ARG A 18 7.36 0.19 3.26
N ALA A 19 6.74 1.34 3.52
CA ALA A 19 7.40 2.62 3.70
C ALA A 19 6.73 3.42 4.83
N ARG A 20 7.33 4.56 5.22
CA ARG A 20 6.68 5.54 6.10
C ARG A 20 5.82 6.45 5.22
N PHE A 21 4.66 6.85 5.72
CA PHE A 21 3.73 7.71 4.98
C PHE A 21 3.21 8.82 5.88
N ASP A 22 3.07 10.02 5.30
CA ASP A 22 2.23 11.07 5.85
C ASP A 22 0.82 10.97 5.26
N ARG A 23 -0.18 10.91 6.14
CA ARG A 23 -1.60 10.86 5.77
C ARG A 23 -2.23 12.23 5.89
N VAL A 24 -2.90 12.67 4.83
CA VAL A 24 -3.69 13.91 4.81
C VAL A 24 -5.12 13.59 4.45
N VAL A 25 -6.07 13.99 5.30
CA VAL A 25 -7.51 13.86 5.02
C VAL A 25 -7.98 15.16 4.38
N GLY A 26 -8.41 15.10 3.11
CA GLY A 26 -8.86 16.28 2.38
C GLY A 26 -10.32 16.62 2.72
N SER A 27 -11.19 15.62 2.67
CA SER A 27 -12.63 15.73 2.95
C SER A 27 -13.14 14.43 3.58
N ARG A 28 -14.45 14.36 3.87
CA ARG A 28 -15.08 13.15 4.44
C ARG A 28 -14.84 11.89 3.59
N ASP A 29 -14.69 12.07 2.29
CA ASP A 29 -14.57 11.03 1.26
C ASP A 29 -13.18 10.96 0.61
N SER A 30 -12.24 11.84 0.96
CA SER A 30 -10.91 11.86 0.32
C SER A 30 -9.75 11.84 1.31
N GLU A 31 -8.70 11.10 0.94
CA GLU A 31 -7.42 11.11 1.66
C GLU A 31 -6.23 10.87 0.72
N SER A 32 -5.08 11.42 1.10
CA SER A 32 -3.80 11.28 0.42
C SER A 32 -2.78 10.62 1.34
N LEU A 33 -1.96 9.73 0.80
CA LEU A 33 -0.78 9.16 1.46
C LEU A 33 0.48 9.56 0.69
N TYR A 34 1.40 10.25 1.37
CA TYR A 34 2.70 10.66 0.81
C TYR A 34 3.79 9.77 1.34
N MET A 35 4.46 9.02 0.46
CA MET A 35 5.59 8.18 0.87
C MET A 35 6.77 9.06 1.27
N LEU A 36 7.33 8.79 2.44
CA LEU A 36 8.49 9.49 2.95
C LEU A 36 9.76 8.72 2.60
N ASN A 37 10.75 9.44 2.06
CA ASN A 37 12.05 8.88 1.78
C ASN A 37 12.79 8.64 3.12
N PRO A 38 13.27 7.41 3.42
CA PRO A 38 13.99 7.13 4.67
C PRO A 38 15.24 8.00 4.86
N ASP A 39 15.87 8.41 3.77
CA ASP A 39 17.08 9.24 3.77
C ASP A 39 16.78 10.76 3.74
N GLY A 40 15.50 11.14 3.77
CA GLY A 40 15.07 12.54 3.84
C GLY A 40 15.34 13.37 2.57
N ASN A 41 15.69 12.75 1.46
CA ASN A 41 15.97 13.45 0.20
C ASN A 41 14.67 13.87 -0.54
N ASN A 42 14.76 14.91 -1.37
CA ASN A 42 13.67 15.76 -1.88
C ASN A 42 12.40 15.06 -2.41
N GLY A 43 11.29 15.21 -1.68
CA GLY A 43 9.90 15.02 -2.16
C GLY A 43 9.35 13.59 -2.09
N PRO A 44 8.01 13.41 -2.05
CA PRO A 44 7.42 12.07 -2.06
C PRO A 44 7.63 11.42 -3.42
N GLU A 45 8.39 10.32 -3.45
CA GLU A 45 8.59 9.52 -4.68
C GLU A 45 7.27 8.91 -5.17
N LEU A 46 6.32 8.71 -4.25
CA LEU A 46 4.99 8.20 -4.53
C LEU A 46 3.94 8.93 -3.69
N SER A 47 2.87 9.37 -4.35
CA SER A 47 1.65 9.89 -3.72
C SER A 47 0.46 9.07 -4.16
N ILE A 48 -0.35 8.60 -3.22
CA ILE A 48 -1.56 7.81 -3.50
C ILE A 48 -2.78 8.59 -3.01
N PHE A 49 -3.79 8.74 -3.86
CA PHE A 49 -5.02 9.45 -3.54
C PHE A 49 -6.22 8.49 -3.60
N PHE A 50 -6.98 8.45 -2.51
CA PHE A 50 -8.19 7.63 -2.41
C PHE A 50 -9.44 8.51 -2.39
N ILE A 51 -10.45 8.06 -3.14
CA ILE A 51 -11.82 8.56 -3.07
C ILE A 51 -12.71 7.40 -2.61
N ARG A 52 -13.57 7.66 -1.62
CA ARG A 52 -14.62 6.73 -1.20
C ARG A 52 -15.90 7.04 -1.98
N ILE A 53 -16.45 6.02 -2.65
CA ILE A 53 -17.71 6.10 -3.41
C ILE A 53 -18.86 5.59 -2.55
#